data_AF-A0A2T2UIX0-F1
#
_entry.id   AF-A0A2T2UIX0-F1
#
_cell.length_a   1.000
_cell.length_b   1.000
_cell.length_c   1.000
_cell.angle_alpha   90.00
_cell.angle_beta   90.00
_cell.angle_gamma   90.00
#
_symmetry.space_group_name_H-M   'P 1'
#
loop_
_entity.id
_entity.type
_entity.pdbx_description
1 polymer ?
#
loop_
_entity_poly.entity_id
_entity_poly.type
_entity_poly.pdbx_seq_one_letter_code
_entity_poly.pdbx_strand_id
1 'polypeptide(L)'
;MPEDASASFRPGRWLLLAAAGLALVWVAFFVRFHQQHAALTTENDSLRRRIEALQRKLEHPPADSTVERIAREEYGMKRPGETVYRVE
;
A
#
# COMPACT_ATOMS: atom_id res chain seq x y z
N MET A 1 55.84 -13.29 32.67
CA MET A 1 54.61 -12.54 32.95
C MET A 1 54.34 -11.70 31.71
N PRO A 2 53.24 -11.93 30.97
CA PRO A 2 53.01 -11.25 29.69
C PRO A 2 52.63 -9.79 29.92
N GLU A 3 53.06 -8.94 28.99
CA GLU A 3 52.88 -7.50 29.01
C GLU A 3 51.42 -7.12 28.71
N ASP A 4 50.88 -6.21 29.52
CA ASP A 4 49.56 -5.64 29.33
C ASP A 4 49.54 -4.76 28.08
N ALA A 5 49.02 -5.32 26.98
CA ALA A 5 48.66 -4.57 25.78
C ALA A 5 47.48 -3.65 26.08
N SER A 6 47.78 -2.51 26.69
CA SER A 6 46.84 -1.39 26.83
C SER A 6 46.58 -0.81 25.43
N ALA A 7 45.56 -1.34 24.78
CA ALA A 7 45.02 -0.78 23.54
C ALA A 7 44.54 0.65 23.84
N SER A 8 45.39 1.63 23.57
CA SER A 8 45.08 3.05 23.72
C SER A 8 43.94 3.41 22.79
N PHE A 9 42.73 3.36 23.34
CA PHE A 9 41.50 3.66 22.64
C PHE A 9 41.48 5.16 22.38
N ARG A 10 41.95 5.60 21.21
CA ARG A 10 41.86 7.01 20.79
C ARG A 10 40.38 7.33 20.59
N PRO A 11 39.72 8.06 21.51
CA PRO A 11 38.26 8.20 21.51
C PRO A 11 37.73 8.85 20.23
N GLY A 12 38.55 9.68 19.57
CA GLY A 12 38.21 10.29 18.28
C GLY A 12 38.00 9.28 17.14
N ARG A 13 38.73 8.16 17.09
CA ARG A 13 38.53 7.15 16.02
C ARG A 13 37.20 6.42 16.20
N TRP A 14 36.81 6.14 17.44
CA TRP A 14 35.55 5.47 17.75
C TRP A 14 34.34 6.39 17.57
N LEU A 15 34.47 7.68 17.90
CA LEU A 15 33.46 8.69 17.58
C LEU A 15 33.28 8.85 16.07
N LEU A 16 34.37 8.86 15.28
CA LEU A 16 34.29 8.93 13.82
C LEU A 16 33.62 7.69 13.23
N LEU A 17 33.93 6.50 13.74
CA LEU A 17 33.28 5.26 13.31
C LEU A 17 31.79 5.23 13.69
N ALA A 18 31.44 5.67 14.89
CA ALA A 18 30.06 5.79 15.32
C ALA A 18 29.28 6.80 14.46
N ALA A 19 29.87 7.96 14.17
CA ALA A 19 29.28 8.97 13.29
C ALA A 19 29.11 8.44 11.86
N ALA A 20 30.10 7.74 11.33
CA ALA A 20 30.01 7.12 10.01
C ALA A 20 28.93 6.03 9.96
N GLY A 21 28.83 5.20 11.00
CA GLY A 21 27.76 4.20 11.14
C GLY A 21 26.38 4.85 11.20
N LEU A 22 26.22 5.91 11.99
CA LEU A 22 24.96 6.65 12.07
C LEU A 22 24.59 7.30 10.73
N ALA A 23 25.56 7.89 10.02
CA ALA A 23 25.35 8.46 8.69
C ALA A 23 24.89 7.39 7.69
N LEU A 24 25.49 6.20 7.71
CA LEU A 24 25.07 5.08 6.85
C LEU A 24 23.64 4.63 7.16
N VAL A 25 23.29 4.50 8.44
CA VAL A 25 21.91 4.17 8.86
C VAL A 25 20.93 5.24 8.39
N TRP A 26 21.28 6.51 8.54
CA TRP A 26 20.44 7.63 8.10
C TRP A 26 20.19 7.63 6.59
N VAL A 27 21.24 7.42 5.80
CA VAL A 27 21.13 7.33 4.34
C VAL A 27 20.28 6.13 3.92
N ALA A 28 20.52 4.96 4.51
CA ALA A 28 19.74 3.75 4.22
C ALA A 28 18.25 3.94 4.58
N PHE A 29 17.96 4.56 5.73
CA PHE A 29 16.61 4.93 6.15
C PHE A 29 15.96 5.89 5.14
N PHE A 30 16.67 6.95 4.75
CA PHE A 30 16.15 7.97 3.84
C PHE A 30 15.82 7.40 2.46
N VAL A 31 16.70 6.56 1.90
CA VAL A 31 16.47 5.88 0.62
C VAL A 31 15.24 4.97 0.71
N ARG A 32 15.14 4.16 1.76
CA ARG A 32 14.00 3.25 1.96
C ARG A 32 12.69 4.02 2.12
N PHE A 33 12.70 5.08 2.93
CA PHE A 33 11.55 5.92 3.18
C PHE A 33 11.07 6.59 1.89
N HIS A 34 11.98 7.16 1.08
CA HIS A 34 11.60 7.85 -0.14
C HIS A 34 10.98 6.91 -1.18
N GLN A 35 11.52 5.69 -1.32
CA GLN A 35 10.95 4.66 -2.21
C GLN A 35 9.54 4.26 -1.79
N GLN A 36 9.34 3.99 -0.49
CA GLN A 36 8.02 3.64 0.03
C GLN A 36 7.04 4.80 -0.13
N HIS A 37 7.45 6.02 0.22
CA HIS A 37 6.61 7.20 0.08
C HIS A 37 6.16 7.41 -1.37
N ALA A 38 7.07 7.32 -2.35
CA ALA A 38 6.74 7.49 -3.76
C ALA A 38 5.75 6.43 -4.27
N ALA A 39 5.93 5.17 -3.87
CA ALA A 39 5.01 4.09 -4.22
C ALA A 39 3.62 4.34 -3.62
N LEU A 40 3.54 4.66 -2.33
CA LEU A 40 2.28 4.95 -1.65
C LEU A 40 1.56 6.17 -2.22
N THR A 41 2.29 7.24 -2.58
CA THR A 41 1.70 8.43 -3.22
C THR A 41 1.10 8.06 -4.58
N THR A 42 1.82 7.30 -5.39
CA THR A 42 1.35 6.87 -6.72
C THR A 42 0.10 6.00 -6.61
N GLU A 43 0.09 5.07 -5.65
CA GLU A 43 -1.07 4.21 -5.39
C GLU A 43 -2.27 5.05 -4.93
N ASN A 44 -2.06 5.98 -3.99
CA ASN A 44 -3.12 6.86 -3.48
C ASN A 44 -3.76 7.68 -4.62
N ASP A 45 -2.95 8.27 -5.49
CA ASP A 45 -3.42 9.03 -6.64
C ASP A 45 -4.21 8.15 -7.62
N SER A 46 -3.75 6.91 -7.83
CA SER A 46 -4.46 5.95 -8.67
C SER A 46 -5.83 5.58 -8.09
N LEU A 47 -5.92 5.40 -6.78
CA LEU A 47 -7.15 5.07 -6.08
C LEU A 47 -8.12 6.24 -6.10
N ARG A 48 -7.65 7.48 -5.88
CA ARG A 48 -8.46 8.69 -5.99
C ARG A 48 -9.11 8.82 -7.37
N ARG A 49 -8.33 8.66 -8.45
CA ARG A 49 -8.85 8.68 -9.82
C ARG A 49 -9.91 7.60 -10.07
N ARG A 50 -9.73 6.40 -9.52
CA ARG A 50 -10.71 5.31 -9.62
C ARG A 50 -12.00 5.64 -8.87
N ILE A 51 -11.89 6.20 -7.66
CA ILE A 51 -13.04 6.64 -6.87
C ILE A 51 -13.83 7.71 -7.63
N GLU A 52 -13.17 8.74 -8.16
CA GLU A 52 -13.83 9.79 -8.96
C GLU A 52 -14.51 9.23 -10.22
N ALA A 53 -13.87 8.28 -10.90
CA ALA A 53 -14.48 7.62 -12.06
C ALA A 53 -15.72 6.79 -11.68
N LEU A 54 -15.69 6.09 -10.54
CA LEU A 54 -16.84 5.33 -10.04
C LEU A 54 -17.97 6.25 -9.57
N GLN A 55 -17.64 7.35 -8.90
CA GLN A 55 -18.61 8.36 -8.48
C GLN A 55 -19.35 8.96 -9.69
N ARG A 56 -18.64 9.32 -10.75
CA ARG A 56 -19.28 9.80 -12.00
C ARG A 56 -20.22 8.78 -12.64
N LYS A 57 -19.88 7.49 -12.56
CA LYS A 57 -20.78 6.41 -13.02
C LYS A 57 -22.01 6.27 -12.13
N LEU A 58 -21.91 6.60 -10.85
CA LEU A 58 -23.04 6.59 -9.92
C LEU A 58 -23.95 7.81 -10.06
N GLU A 59 -23.41 8.96 -10.48
CA GLU A 59 -24.22 10.17 -10.78
C GLU A 59 -25.20 9.93 -11.94
N HIS A 60 -24.84 9.06 -12.88
CA HIS A 60 -25.71 8.62 -13.97
C HIS A 60 -25.93 7.11 -13.83
N PRO A 61 -26.71 6.68 -12.82
CA PRO A 61 -26.84 5.27 -12.52
C PRO A 61 -27.45 4.55 -13.73
N PRO A 62 -26.97 3.34 -14.04
CA PRO A 62 -27.60 2.52 -15.07
C PRO A 62 -29.06 2.27 -14.69
N ALA A 63 -29.92 2.11 -15.69
CA ALA A 63 -31.33 1.80 -15.44
C ALA A 63 -31.46 0.55 -14.56
N ASP A 64 -32.44 0.54 -13.65
CA ASP A 64 -32.69 -0.58 -12.73
C ASP A 64 -32.79 -1.93 -13.44
N SER A 65 -33.33 -1.96 -14.67
CA SER A 65 -33.41 -3.16 -15.51
C SER A 65 -32.02 -3.72 -15.89
N THR A 66 -31.05 -2.84 -16.10
CA THR A 66 -29.66 -3.23 -16.39
C THR A 66 -28.99 -3.78 -15.15
N VAL A 67 -29.22 -3.16 -13.99
CA VAL A 67 -28.71 -3.64 -12.70
C VAL A 67 -29.30 -5.01 -12.37
N GLU A 68 -30.61 -5.18 -12.54
CA GLU A 68 -31.29 -6.45 -12.30
C GLU A 68 -30.79 -7.56 -13.24
N ARG A 69 -30.58 -7.24 -14.51
CA ARG A 69 -30.01 -8.18 -15.48
C ARG A 69 -28.61 -8.65 -15.05
N ILE A 70 -27.71 -7.73 -14.69
CA ILE A 70 -26.36 -8.07 -14.20
C ILE A 70 -26.44 -8.90 -12.92
N ALA A 71 -27.30 -8.51 -11.98
CA ALA A 71 -27.48 -9.24 -10.73
C ALA A 71 -27.91 -10.70 -10.97
N ARG A 72 -28.81 -10.94 -11.93
CA ARG A 72 -29.32 -12.27 -12.27
C ARG A 72 -28.35 -13.09 -13.13
N GLU A 73 -27.74 -12.49 -14.14
CA GLU A 73 -26.85 -13.17 -15.11
C GLU A 73 -25.46 -13.46 -14.54
N GLU A 74 -24.80 -12.46 -13.96
CA GLU A 74 -23.41 -12.58 -13.50
C GLU A 74 -23.30 -13.12 -12.08
N TYR A 75 -24.24 -12.72 -11.22
CA TYR A 75 -24.17 -13.02 -9.80
C TYR A 75 -25.22 -14.03 -9.33
N GLY A 76 -26.13 -14.47 -10.21
CA GLY A 76 -27.20 -15.42 -9.87
C GLY A 76 -28.13 -14.92 -8.75
N MET A 77 -28.15 -13.61 -8.49
CA MET A 77 -28.94 -13.02 -7.43
C MET A 77 -30.42 -13.00 -7.83
N LYS A 78 -31.28 -13.21 -6.84
CA LYS A 78 -32.74 -13.14 -6.96
C LYS A 78 -33.30 -12.07 -6.05
N ARG A 79 -34.44 -11.47 -6.40
CA ARG A 79 -35.11 -10.56 -5.46
C ARG A 79 -35.53 -11.33 -4.21
N PRO A 80 -35.41 -10.74 -3.00
CA PRO A 80 -36.01 -11.31 -1.81
C PRO A 80 -37.53 -11.52 -2.01
N GLY A 81 -38.02 -12.73 -1.79
CA GLY A 81 -39.44 -13.08 -1.98
C GLY A 81 -39.84 -13.46 -3.41
N GLU A 82 -38.90 -13.50 -4.36
CA GLU A 82 -39.17 -13.95 -5.73
C GLU A 82 -39.22 -15.48 -5.83
N THR A 83 -40.30 -16.00 -6.42
CA THR A 83 -40.45 -17.43 -6.74
C THR A 83 -39.83 -17.72 -8.10
N VAL A 84 -38.72 -18.46 -8.11
CA VAL A 84 -38.04 -18.89 -9.34
C VAL A 84 -38.60 -20.25 -9.76
N TYR A 85 -39.28 -20.29 -10.91
CA TYR A 85 -39.72 -21.53 -11.53
C TYR A 85 -38.58 -22.13 -12.34
N ARG A 86 -38.22 -23.40 -12.07
CA ARG A 86 -37.30 -24.15 -12.91
C ARG A 86 -38.07 -24.60 -14.15
N VAL A 87 -37.63 -24.13 -15.32
CA VAL A 87 -38.04 -24.71 -16.61
C VAL A 87 -37.09 -25.87 -16.89
N GLU A 88 -37.65 -27.09 -16.98
CA GLU A 88 -36.99 -28.28 -17.49
C GLU A 88 -36.98 -28.28 -19.02
#